data_AF-A0A2N5A2D4-F1
#
_entry.id   AF-A0A2N5A2D4-F1
#
_cell.length_a   1.000
_cell.length_b   1.000
_cell.length_c   1.000
_cell.angle_alpha   90.00
_cell.angle_beta   90.00
_cell.angle_gamma   90.00
#
_symmetry.space_group_name_H-M   'P 1'
#
loop_
_entity.id
_entity.type
_entity.pdbx_description
1 polymer ?
#
loop_
_entity_poly.entity_id
_entity_poly.type
_entity_poly.pdbx_seq_one_letter_code
_entity_poly.pdbx_strand_id
1 'polypeptide(L)' 'QTAEMHHRYWRGEARRLRIFIDRSSVEIFINDGEGVMSSRFFPGYPGQIIFSGATPVAFCRWLLRPCMVV' A
#
# COMPACT_ATOMS: atom_id res chain seq x y z
N GLN A 1 -7.87 -1.51 21.23
CA GLN A 1 -8.79 -1.32 20.08
C GLN A 1 -8.60 -2.50 19.18
N THR A 2 -9.66 -3.27 18.94
CA THR A 2 -9.65 -4.50 18.15
C THR A 2 -9.24 -4.14 16.72
N ALA A 3 -8.27 -4.85 16.15
CA ALA A 3 -7.83 -4.63 14.78
C ALA A 3 -8.95 -5.07 13.82
N GLU A 4 -9.79 -4.12 13.41
CA GLU A 4 -10.82 -4.37 12.40
C GLU A 4 -10.13 -4.57 11.05
N MET A 5 -10.44 -5.69 10.41
CA MET A 5 -9.85 -6.04 9.12
C MET A 5 -10.58 -5.26 8.01
N HIS A 6 -9.89 -4.30 7.40
CA HIS A 6 -10.46 -3.52 6.29
C HIS A 6 -10.18 -4.19 4.94
N HIS A 7 -11.23 -4.52 4.21
CA HIS A 7 -11.12 -5.03 2.84
C HIS A 7 -11.57 -3.98 1.83
N ARG A 8 -10.79 -3.84 0.74
CA ARG A 8 -11.15 -2.99 -0.40
C ARG A 8 -10.85 -3.73 -1.69
N TYR A 9 -11.71 -3.52 -2.68
CA TYR A 9 -11.65 -4.23 -3.96
C TYR A 9 -11.61 -3.21 -5.10
N TRP A 10 -10.73 -3.46 -6.07
CA TRP A 10 -10.72 -2.78 -7.36
C TRP A 10 -11.43 -3.67 -8.37
N ARG A 11 -12.42 -3.12 -9.08
CA ARG A 11 -13.21 -3.87 -10.07
C ARG A 11 -12.62 -3.84 -11.48
N GLY A 12 -11.67 -2.94 -11.74
CA GLY A 12 -10.99 -2.83 -13.03
C GLY A 12 -9.78 -3.75 -13.12
N GLU A 13 -9.14 -3.74 -14.29
CA GLU A 13 -7.84 -4.36 -14.48
C GLU A 13 -6.75 -3.57 -13.74
N ALA A 14 -5.89 -4.24 -12.97
CA ALA A 14 -4.75 -3.63 -12.29
C ALA A 14 -3.47 -3.94 -13.05
N ARG A 15 -3.06 -3.05 -13.95
CA ARG A 15 -1.86 -3.20 -14.80
C ARG A 15 -0.60 -2.71 -14.09
N ARG A 16 -0.76 -1.67 -13.27
CA ARG A 16 0.34 -1.06 -12.53
C ARG A 16 -0.13 -0.70 -11.12
N LEU A 17 0.69 -0.95 -10.12
CA LEU A 17 0.46 -0.51 -8.75
C LEU A 17 1.65 0.31 -8.28
N ARG A 18 1.40 1.45 -7.66
CA ARG A 18 2.40 2.21 -6.91
C ARG A 18 1.94 2.30 -5.47
N ILE A 19 2.74 1.75 -4.57
CA ILE A 19 2.38 1.59 -3.16
C ILE A 19 3.35 2.42 -2.32
N PHE A 20 2.81 3.38 -1.58
CA PHE A 20 3.53 4.13 -0.57
C PHE A 20 3.16 3.61 0.80
N ILE A 21 4.17 3.34 1.62
CA ILE A 21 4.01 2.88 2.98
C ILE A 21 4.83 3.83 3.86
N ASP A 22 4.15 4.46 4.80
CA ASP A 22 4.76 5.26 5.85
C ASP A 22 4.40 4.67 7.23
N ARG A 23 4.86 5.31 8.29
CA ARG A 23 4.77 4.85 9.69
C ARG A 23 3.37 4.39 10.12
N SER A 24 2.32 5.05 9.62
CA SER A 24 0.94 4.74 9.98
C SER A 24 -0.06 4.84 8.83
N SER A 25 0.42 4.86 7.59
CA SER A 25 -0.43 4.99 6.41
C SER A 25 0.09 4.18 5.23
N VAL A 26 -0.84 3.63 4.46
CA VAL A 26 -0.58 2.95 3.20
C VAL A 26 -1.47 3.57 2.14
N GLU A 27 -0.87 3.90 1.01
CA GLU A 27 -1.53 4.47 -0.16
C GLU A 27 -1.18 3.62 -1.38
N ILE A 28 -2.20 3.07 -2.02
CA ILE A 28 -2.09 2.24 -3.22
C ILE A 28 -2.72 3.03 -4.36
N PHE A 29 -1.87 3.45 -5.29
CA PHE A 29 -2.26 4.06 -6.56
C PHE A 29 -2.36 2.97 -7.61
N ILE A 30 -3.50 2.87 -8.26
CA ILE A 30 -3.82 1.87 -9.26
C ILE A 30 -3.71 2.50 -10.65
N ASN A 31 -3.04 1.78 -11.54
CA ASN A 31 -2.66 2.22 -12.87
C ASN A 31 -1.87 3.53 -12.79
N ASP A 32 -2.28 4.57 -13.52
CA ASP A 32 -1.65 5.90 -13.47
C ASP A 32 -2.53 6.92 -12.74
N GLY A 33 -3.20 6.46 -11.67
CA GLY A 33 -4.08 7.28 -10.83
C GLY A 33 -5.57 7.10 -11.10
N GLU A 34 -5.96 6.08 -11.88
CA GLU A 34 -7.37 5.74 -12.12
C GLU A 34 -8.13 5.37 -10.84
N GLY A 35 -7.40 4.83 -9.85
CA GLY A 35 -7.93 4.51 -8.54
C GLY A 35 -6.90 4.75 -7.44
N VAL A 36 -7.38 5.17 -6.27
CA VAL A 36 -6.54 5.35 -5.09
C VAL A 36 -7.21 4.68 -3.89
N MET A 37 -6.45 3.87 -3.17
CA MET A 37 -6.85 3.29 -1.89
C MET A 37 -5.91 3.75 -0.80
N SER A 38 -6.42 4.51 0.18
CA SER A 38 -5.63 5.00 1.31
C SER A 38 -6.18 4.47 2.63
N SER A 39 -5.35 3.87 3.47
CA SER A 39 -5.73 3.48 4.85
C SER A 39 -4.68 3.92 5.84
N ARG A 40 -5.13 4.17 7.07
CA ARG A 40 -4.24 4.20 8.24
C ARG A 40 -4.12 2.80 8.84
N PHE A 41 -2.98 2.52 9.45
CA PHE A 41 -2.72 1.29 10.18
C PHE A 41 -1.71 1.55 11.30
N PHE A 42 -1.74 0.74 12.36
CA PHE A 42 -0.86 0.89 13.53
C PHE A 42 -0.31 -0.49 13.93
N PRO A 43 0.73 -0.98 13.23
CA PRO A 43 1.21 -2.33 13.42
C PRO A 43 2.05 -2.44 14.71
N GLY A 44 2.04 -3.62 15.33
CA GLY A 44 3.08 -3.97 16.30
C GLY A 44 4.46 -4.04 15.61
N TYR A 45 5.54 -3.81 16.37
CA TYR A 45 6.89 -3.91 15.83
C TYR A 45 7.48 -5.31 16.04
N PRO A 46 8.05 -5.95 15.00
CA PRO A 46 8.15 -5.49 13.61
C PRO A 46 6.84 -5.67 12.82
N GLY A 47 6.50 -4.68 11.99
CA GLY A 47 5.37 -4.77 11.07
C GLY A 47 5.72 -5.62 9.84
N GLN A 48 4.78 -6.43 9.37
CA GLN A 48 4.93 -7.23 8.15
C GLN A 48 3.93 -6.79 7.07
N ILE A 49 4.37 -6.84 5.81
CA ILE A 49 3.55 -6.58 4.64
C ILE A 49 3.71 -7.77 3.69
N ILE A 50 2.59 -8.35 3.30
CA ILE A 50 2.54 -9.55 2.47
C ILE A 50 1.85 -9.18 1.16
N PHE A 51 2.53 -9.44 0.04
CA PHE A 51 1.96 -9.34 -1.29
C PHE A 51 1.70 -10.76 -1.80
N SER A 52 0.45 -11.05 -2.16
CA SER A 52 0.03 -12.34 -2.69
C SER A 52 -0.77 -12.15 -3.97
N GLY A 53 -0.59 -13.03 -4.94
CA GLY A 53 -1.29 -12.99 -6.22
C GLY A 53 -0.37 -13.30 -7.38
N ALA A 54 -0.76 -12.89 -8.58
CA ALA A 54 0.08 -13.04 -9.77
C ALA A 54 1.39 -12.26 -9.61
N THR A 55 2.50 -12.89 -9.99
CA THR A 55 3.82 -12.23 -10.00
C THR A 55 3.82 -11.11 -11.04
N PRO A 56 4.14 -9.86 -10.67
CA PRO A 56 4.21 -8.78 -11.65
C PRO A 56 5.44 -8.98 -12.56
N VAL A 57 5.38 -8.41 -13.76
CA VAL A 57 6.54 -8.36 -14.69
C VAL A 57 7.73 -7.65 -14.05
N ALA A 58 7.48 -6.65 -13.20
CA ALA A 58 8.49 -5.94 -12.42
C ALA A 58 8.01 -5.66 -10.99
N PHE A 59 8.88 -5.90 -10.01
CA PHE A 59 8.68 -5.51 -8.62
C PHE A 59 9.89 -4.71 -8.13
N CYS A 60 9.69 -3.43 -7.89
CA CYS A 60 10.75 -2.54 -7.45
C CYS A 60 10.40 -1.97 -6.07
N ARG A 61 11.37 -2.00 -5.17
CA ARG A 61 11.25 -1.47 -3.81
C ARG A 61 12.29 -0.39 -3.58
N TRP A 62 11.85 0.76 -3.09
CA TRP A 62 12.70 1.86 -2.68
C TRP A 62 12.41 2.22 -1.23
N LEU A 63 13.45 2.52 -0.46
CA LEU A 63 13.29 3.06 0.88
C LEU A 63 12.94 4.54 0.78
N LEU A 64 11.87 4.94 1.46
CA LEU A 64 11.51 6.34 1.60
C LEU A 64 12.41 6.97 2.66
N ARG A 65 12.99 8.12 2.34
CA ARG A 65 13.66 8.94 3.35
C ARG A 65 12.57 9.55 4.25
N PRO A 66 12.74 9.55 5.57
CA PRO A 66 11.87 10.31 6.45
C PRO A 66 11.83 11.78 5.99
N CYS A 67 10.63 12.28 5.71
CA CYS A 67 10.41 13.66 5.32
C CYS A 67 9.09 14.09 5.96
N MET A 68 9.18 15.11 6.82
CA MET A 68 8.00 15.79 7.34
C MET A 68 7.91 17.11 6.57
N VAL A 69 6.82 17.30 5.83
CA VAL A 69 6.50 18.62 5.28
C VAL A 69 5.78 19.37 6.40
N VAL A 70 6.44 20.38 6.95
CA VAL A 70 5.93 21.28 8.00
C VAL A 70 5.13 22.41 7.38
#